data_AF-A0ABD0QI06-F1
#
_entry.id   AF-A0ABD0QI06-F1
#
_cell.length_a   1.000
_cell.length_b   1.000
_cell.length_c   1.000
_cell.angle_alpha   90.00
_cell.angle_beta   90.00
_cell.angle_gamma   90.00
#
_symmetry.space_group_name_H-M   'P 1'
#
loop_
_entity.id
_entity.type
_entity.pdbx_description
1 polymer ?
#
loop_
_entity_poly.entity_id
_entity_poly.type
_entity_poly.pdbx_seq_one_letter_code
_entity_poly.pdbx_strand_id
1 'polypeptide(L)'
;EDDDDEERRGKACTLQYQRSMVRVLTHFVAESSETRGQVVHMLGSDWQVDITELVWDFLKVENPRIARLREGRILEGMDTGMTSIQ
;
A
#
# COMPACT_ATOMS: atom_id res chain seq x y z
N GLU A 1 -36.33 24.48 28.97
CA GLU A 1 -36.42 24.83 27.54
C GLU A 1 -34.98 24.87 27.04
N ASP A 2 -34.37 23.70 26.84
CA ASP A 2 -32.98 23.54 26.37
C ASP A 2 -32.86 22.28 25.47
N ASP A 3 -33.97 21.87 24.84
CA ASP A 3 -34.04 20.66 23.98
C ASP A 3 -34.02 21.01 22.46
N ASP A 4 -33.80 22.28 22.08
CA ASP A 4 -33.90 22.75 20.69
C ASP A 4 -32.53 22.97 19.98
N ASP A 5 -31.41 22.71 20.65
CA ASP A 5 -30.06 22.95 20.10
C ASP A 5 -29.36 21.71 19.52
N GLU A 6 -29.95 20.52 19.64
CA GLU A 6 -29.37 19.30 19.04
C GLU A 6 -29.87 19.06 17.59
N GLU A 7 -31.01 19.64 17.22
CA GLU A 7 -31.64 19.45 15.90
C GLU A 7 -31.01 20.28 14.78
N ARG A 8 -30.12 21.24 15.11
CA ARG A 8 -29.39 22.08 14.15
C ARG A 8 -27.98 21.59 13.82
N ARG A 9 -27.58 20.40 14.26
CA ARG A 9 -26.35 19.75 13.76
C ARG A 9 -26.58 19.28 12.34
N GLY A 10 -26.46 20.21 11.39
CA GLY A 10 -26.44 19.94 9.96
C GLY A 10 -25.52 18.76 9.67
N LYS A 11 -25.93 17.89 8.75
CA LYS A 11 -25.20 16.68 8.33
C LYS A 11 -23.74 17.04 8.02
N ALA A 12 -22.85 16.87 8.99
CA ALA A 12 -21.45 17.23 8.83
C ALA A 12 -20.78 16.18 7.95
N CYS A 13 -20.39 16.57 6.73
CA CYS A 13 -19.52 15.75 5.92
C CYS A 13 -18.15 15.66 6.60
N THR A 14 -17.73 14.45 6.94
CA THR A 14 -16.36 14.20 7.44
C THR A 14 -15.50 13.77 6.26
N LEU A 15 -14.26 14.26 6.20
CA LEU A 15 -13.28 13.79 5.22
C LEU A 15 -13.11 12.27 5.36
N GLN A 16 -13.24 11.55 4.25
CA GLN A 16 -12.94 10.13 4.17
C GLN A 16 -11.63 9.97 3.40
N TYR A 17 -10.61 9.46 4.07
CA TYR A 17 -9.34 9.17 3.43
C TYR A 17 -9.42 7.81 2.72
N GLN A 18 -8.76 7.73 1.57
CA GLN A 18 -8.84 6.55 0.71
C GLN A 18 -8.13 5.34 1.33
N ARG A 19 -8.59 4.16 0.94
CA ARG A 19 -7.98 2.87 1.27
C ARG A 19 -7.68 2.12 -0.01
N SER A 20 -6.49 1.53 -0.11
CA SER A 20 -6.09 0.73 -1.27
C SER A 20 -5.24 -0.46 -0.85
N MET A 21 -5.21 -1.49 -1.70
CA MET A 21 -4.30 -2.62 -1.52
C MET A 21 -2.93 -2.30 -2.10
N VAL A 22 -1.88 -2.64 -1.36
CA VAL A 22 -0.48 -2.61 -1.82
C VAL A 22 -0.09 -4.02 -2.22
N ARG A 23 0.55 -4.14 -3.38
CA ARG A 23 1.13 -5.39 -3.87
C ARG A 23 2.58 -5.16 -4.25
N VAL A 24 3.46 -6.03 -3.79
CA VAL A 24 4.86 -6.05 -4.21
C VAL A 24 5.02 -7.17 -5.22
N LEU A 25 5.38 -6.79 -6.44
CA LEU A 25 5.53 -7.70 -7.56
C LEU A 25 7.01 -7.82 -7.95
N THR A 26 7.43 -9.02 -8.34
CA THR A 26 8.76 -9.26 -8.90
C THR A 26 8.71 -10.20 -10.09
N HIS A 27 9.68 -10.09 -11.00
CA HIS A 27 9.81 -11.01 -12.12
C HIS A 27 10.36 -12.35 -11.65
N PHE A 28 9.96 -13.42 -12.34
CA PHE A 28 10.50 -14.75 -12.10
C PHE A 28 11.63 -15.06 -13.06
N VAL A 29 12.84 -14.90 -12.54
CA VAL A 29 14.08 -14.98 -13.31
C VAL A 29 15.03 -16.02 -12.72
N ALA A 30 15.90 -16.56 -13.57
CA ALA A 30 17.04 -17.37 -13.16
C ALA A 30 18.33 -16.79 -13.76
N GLU A 31 19.46 -17.02 -13.11
CA GLU A 31 20.76 -16.68 -13.69
C GLU A 31 21.15 -17.73 -14.76
N SER A 32 21.60 -17.27 -15.93
CA SER A 32 22.03 -18.13 -17.02
C SER A 32 23.30 -18.91 -16.64
N SER A 33 23.32 -20.21 -16.91
CA SER A 33 24.53 -21.02 -16.76
C SER A 33 25.60 -20.71 -17.81
N GLU A 34 25.21 -20.11 -18.95
CA GLU A 34 26.10 -19.82 -20.06
C GLU A 34 26.83 -18.47 -19.89
N THR A 35 26.12 -17.48 -19.35
CA THR A 35 26.63 -16.11 -19.21
C THR A 35 26.36 -15.60 -17.80
N ARG A 36 27.42 -15.46 -17.01
CA ARG A 36 27.33 -14.94 -15.64
C ARG A 36 26.71 -13.54 -15.63
N GLY A 37 25.76 -13.31 -14.72
CA GLY A 37 25.05 -12.03 -14.59
C GLY A 37 23.94 -11.80 -15.63
N GLN A 38 23.76 -12.69 -16.60
CA GLN A 38 22.59 -12.65 -17.47
C GLN A 38 21.41 -13.31 -16.76
N VAL A 39 20.32 -12.56 -16.60
CA VAL A 39 19.05 -13.10 -16.10
C VAL A 39 18.15 -13.53 -17.25
N VAL A 40 17.48 -14.66 -17.09
CA VAL A 40 16.51 -15.22 -18.04
C VAL A 40 15.14 -15.20 -17.40
N HIS A 41 14.16 -14.60 -18.08
CA HIS A 41 12.76 -14.60 -17.67
C HIS A 41 12.11 -15.95 -17.97
N MET A 42 11.92 -16.76 -16.93
CA MET A 42 11.55 -18.18 -17.09
C MET A 42 10.13 -18.39 -17.60
N LEU A 43 9.21 -17.48 -17.27
CA LEU A 43 7.79 -17.54 -17.64
C LEU A 43 7.35 -16.40 -18.58
N GLY A 44 8.32 -15.71 -19.19
CA GLY A 44 8.08 -14.49 -19.97
C GLY A 44 8.38 -13.22 -19.19
N SER A 45 8.66 -12.13 -19.91
CA SER A 45 9.03 -10.83 -19.33
C SER A 45 7.83 -10.06 -18.77
N ASP A 46 6.62 -10.41 -19.19
CA ASP A 46 5.36 -9.86 -18.71
C ASP A 46 4.85 -10.58 -17.45
N TRP A 47 5.46 -11.70 -17.07
CA TRP A 47 5.05 -12.48 -15.91
C TRP A 47 5.66 -11.96 -14.60
N GLN A 48 4.82 -11.79 -13.59
CA GLN A 48 5.21 -11.31 -12.27
C GLN A 48 4.54 -12.13 -11.15
N VAL A 49 5.27 -12.30 -10.04
CA VAL A 49 4.78 -12.95 -8.81
C VAL A 49 4.44 -11.90 -7.78
N ASP A 50 3.30 -12.07 -7.12
CA ASP A 50 2.99 -11.35 -5.90
C ASP A 50 3.77 -11.93 -4.72
N ILE A 51 4.73 -11.16 -4.22
CA ILE A 51 5.59 -11.53 -3.08
C ILE A 51 5.23 -10.75 -1.81
N THR A 52 4.07 -10.07 -1.78
CA THR A 52 3.68 -9.19 -0.66
C THR A 52 3.77 -9.92 0.69
N GLU A 53 3.25 -11.14 0.77
CA GLU A 53 3.29 -11.98 1.99
C GLU A 53 4.71 -12.39 2.42
N LEU A 54 5.71 -12.31 1.53
CA LEU A 54 7.11 -12.60 1.87
C LEU A 54 7.85 -11.38 2.41
N VAL A 55 7.39 -10.17 2.09
CA VAL A 55 8.11 -8.92 2.38
C VAL A 55 7.35 -7.97 3.29
N TRP A 56 6.10 -8.26 3.65
CA TRP A 56 5.22 -7.32 4.36
C TRP A 56 5.81 -6.83 5.69
N ASP A 57 6.54 -7.67 6.41
CA ASP A 57 7.22 -7.32 7.68
C ASP A 57 8.29 -6.23 7.51
N PHE A 58 8.81 -6.08 6.29
CA PHE A 58 9.81 -5.09 5.94
C PHE A 58 9.19 -3.79 5.43
N LEU A 59 7.94 -3.83 4.95
CA LEU A 59 7.25 -2.66 4.41
C LEU A 59 6.87 -1.67 5.51
N LYS A 60 7.33 -0.42 5.37
CA LYS A 60 7.08 0.65 6.34
C LYS A 60 6.67 1.92 5.64
N VAL A 61 5.61 2.54 6.16
CA VAL A 61 5.25 3.92 5.80
C VAL A 61 6.21 4.87 6.53
N GLU A 62 6.93 5.71 5.80
CA GLU A 62 7.90 6.64 6.37
C GLU A 62 7.26 7.65 7.34
N ASN A 63 6.08 8.18 6.99
CA ASN A 63 5.34 9.11 7.83
C ASN A 63 3.92 8.58 8.16
N PRO A 64 3.77 7.91 9.32
CA PRO A 64 2.49 7.36 9.78
C PRO A 64 1.38 8.39 10.05
N ARG A 65 1.70 9.69 10.06
CA ARG A 65 0.68 10.76 10.18
C ARG A 65 -0.09 10.95 8.87
N ILE A 66 0.53 10.64 7.73
CA ILE A 66 -0.08 10.83 6.39
C ILE A 66 -0.77 9.55 5.92
N ALA A 67 -0.17 8.38 6.16
CA ALA A 67 -0.77 7.10 5.80
C ALA A 67 -0.35 5.97 6.78
N ARG A 68 -1.09 4.87 6.80
CA ARG A 68 -0.79 3.68 7.61
C ARG A 68 -0.99 2.41 6.81
N LEU A 69 -0.05 1.47 6.93
CA LEU A 69 -0.21 0.11 6.40
C LEU A 69 -0.84 -0.78 7.48
N ARG A 70 -2.01 -1.35 7.19
CA ARG A 70 -2.71 -2.32 8.05
C ARG A 70 -2.61 -3.72 7.47
N GLU A 71 -2.49 -4.71 8.35
CA GLU A 71 -2.51 -6.13 7.99
C GLU A 71 -1.53 -6.47 6.86
N GLY A 72 -0.39 -5.77 6.80
CA GLY A 72 0.65 -5.95 5.78
C GLY A 72 0.30 -5.52 4.34
N ARG A 73 -0.95 -5.12 4.05
CA ARG A 73 -1.42 -4.95 2.66
C ARG A 73 -2.40 -3.81 2.40
N ILE A 74 -3.04 -3.26 3.44
CA ILE A 74 -4.05 -2.21 3.27
C ILE A 74 -3.42 -0.86 3.61
N LEU A 75 -3.20 -0.01 2.61
CA LEU A 75 -2.78 1.37 2.81
C LEU A 75 -4.01 2.24 3.08
N GLU A 76 -4.02 2.92 4.22
CA GLU A 76 -5.07 3.83 4.66
C GLU A 76 -4.49 5.24 4.77
N GLY A 77 -5.12 6.22 4.12
CA GLY A 77 -4.77 7.63 4.31
C GLY A 77 -5.23 8.13 5.68
N MET A 78 -4.46 9.02 6.29
CA MET A 78 -4.69 9.54 7.64
C MET A 78 -4.76 11.06 7.69
N ASP A 79 -4.00 11.76 6.85
CA ASP A 79 -3.99 13.21 6.73
C ASP A 79 -3.49 13.64 5.34
N THR A 80 -3.64 14.91 5.01
CA THR A 80 -3.08 15.53 3.80
C THR A 80 -1.55 15.55 3.85
N GLY A 81 -0.91 15.27 2.71
CA GLY A 81 0.55 15.29 2.57
C GLY A 81 1.07 14.24 1.60
N MET A 82 2.39 14.04 1.62
CA MET A 82 3.09 13.03 0.84
C MET A 82 4.00 12.18 1.74
N THR A 83 4.00 10.87 1.54
CA THR A 83 4.89 9.91 2.20
C THR A 83 5.20 8.78 1.22
N SER A 84 6.27 8.05 1.47
CA SER A 84 6.64 6.81 0.76
C SER A 84 6.41 5.58 1.63
N ILE A 85 6.41 4.43 0.95
CA ILE A 85 6.54 3.11 1.56
C ILE A 85 7.91 2.58 1.13
N GLN A 86 8.69 2.07 2.08
CA GLN A 86 9.98 1.41 1.87
C GLN A 86 9.93 -0.04 2.33
#